data_AF-A0A3M2UM95-F1
#
_entry.id   AF-A0A3M2UM95-F1
#
_cell.length_a   1.000
_cell.length_b   1.000
_cell.length_c   1.000
_cell.angle_alpha   90.00
_cell.angle_beta   90.00
_cell.angle_gamma   90.00
#
_symmetry.space_group_name_H-M   'P 1'
#
loop_
_entity.id
_entity.type
_entity.pdbx_description
1 polymer ?
#
loop_
_entity_poly.entity_id
_entity_poly.type
_entity_poly.pdbx_seq_one_letter_code
_entity_poly.pdbx_strand_id
1 'polypeptide(L)'
;NPGIAPDLAEDTLTLVHSPDKREPGKHQWALYNGNLGIHEWANFSPIKRSRELLELLAWCHRNNVIDTTTRVALHPGTSDLSEFELFNLLGALQQSIELPLPEVSDDELLKPSAPSEILLLINVGVDPLRHHRDLNILMTTERTDSLSYAGVRENLVLTLDQITLNTWNETLVSRYDGPHALLDCMSELLGSLPTSGKQPQIRVRCFCHNRASAIAQRVEELISTAQLLLARQLNHRYLIQVQQQYHVLEIKPGQVGHVVVNSLPGLFKYLGEELPRYSPLHLDPQALDGHDLALILPLGQPECIQVFYRINEPDADLYVLDEHNSLWHQRVPYHDEQSLLTPLQRFFHSLVYRRGASLPLDDPSEPVSLEALYYQILPSGPGHARRVEHRLAPTATDRSFYDVQAIIEETSPGQLNATLYCDNSEFSELEYGDQLYAAVARQILGKRLEPQRYRCYITDLDLSGLMDGKHGQSILFLRHKAELETLLNEAMEQA
;
A
#
# COMPACT_ATOMS: atom_id res chain seq x y z
N ASN A 1 18.99 -41.93 -10.48
CA ASN A 1 19.78 -43.17 -10.42
C ASN A 1 20.03 -43.65 -11.85
N PRO A 2 21.06 -43.13 -12.54
CA PRO A 2 21.24 -43.29 -14.00
C PRO A 2 21.59 -44.72 -14.47
N GLY A 3 21.63 -45.71 -13.58
CA GLY A 3 21.96 -47.10 -13.90
C GLY A 3 20.78 -48.10 -13.89
N ILE A 4 19.54 -47.65 -13.69
CA ILE A 4 18.36 -48.55 -13.53
C ILE A 4 17.39 -48.47 -14.71
N ALA A 5 17.11 -47.27 -15.23
CA ALA A 5 16.32 -47.08 -16.43
C ALA A 5 16.90 -45.90 -17.24
N PRO A 6 17.07 -46.03 -18.57
CA PRO A 6 17.57 -44.95 -19.42
C PRO A 6 16.55 -43.81 -19.57
N ASP A 7 15.27 -44.11 -19.33
CA ASP A 7 14.15 -43.17 -19.39
C ASP A 7 13.19 -43.45 -18.23
N LEU A 8 12.74 -42.40 -17.55
CA LEU A 8 11.75 -42.45 -16.47
C LEU A 8 10.40 -41.86 -16.92
N ALA A 9 10.31 -41.40 -18.17
CA ALA A 9 9.09 -40.87 -18.72
C ALA A 9 8.05 -41.98 -18.83
N GLU A 10 6.85 -41.68 -18.35
CA GLU A 10 5.72 -42.60 -18.41
C GLU A 10 4.81 -42.18 -19.58
N ASP A 11 4.40 -43.13 -20.41
CA ASP A 11 3.52 -42.87 -21.55
C ASP A 11 2.15 -42.32 -21.10
N THR A 12 1.65 -42.84 -19.98
CA THR A 12 0.35 -42.46 -19.43
C THR A 12 0.36 -42.47 -17.91
N LEU A 13 -0.16 -41.39 -17.34
CA LEU A 13 -0.27 -41.19 -15.90
C LEU A 13 -1.70 -40.83 -15.52
N THR A 14 -2.05 -41.07 -14.27
CA THR A 14 -3.31 -40.63 -13.68
C THR A 14 -3.03 -39.74 -12.47
N LEU A 15 -3.48 -38.49 -12.54
CA LEU A 15 -3.41 -37.51 -11.47
C LEU A 15 -4.74 -37.46 -10.71
N VAL A 16 -4.69 -37.68 -9.39
CA VAL A 16 -5.88 -37.76 -8.54
C VAL A 16 -5.78 -36.79 -7.37
N HIS A 17 -6.81 -35.98 -7.18
CA HIS A 17 -7.04 -35.22 -5.96
C HIS A 17 -8.07 -35.94 -5.08
N SER A 18 -7.68 -36.30 -3.86
CA SER A 18 -8.52 -37.10 -2.97
C SER A 18 -8.34 -36.71 -1.50
N PRO A 19 -9.31 -37.01 -0.63
CA PRO A 19 -9.15 -36.82 0.81
C PRO A 19 -7.92 -37.58 1.33
N ASP A 20 -7.18 -36.96 2.23
CA ASP A 20 -6.07 -37.62 2.90
C ASP A 20 -6.61 -38.59 3.96
N LYS A 21 -6.31 -39.89 3.79
CA LYS A 21 -6.71 -40.94 4.74
C LYS A 21 -5.97 -40.80 6.08
N ARG A 22 -4.83 -40.12 6.12
CA ARG A 22 -4.00 -39.95 7.32
C ARG A 22 -4.35 -38.69 8.10
N GLU A 23 -4.87 -37.66 7.41
CA GLU A 23 -5.23 -36.37 7.99
C GLU A 23 -6.69 -36.03 7.62
N PRO A 24 -7.68 -36.42 8.47
CA PRO A 24 -9.09 -36.13 8.21
C PRO A 24 -9.35 -34.65 7.97
N GLY A 25 -10.13 -34.34 6.92
CA GLY A 25 -10.46 -32.97 6.54
C GLY A 25 -9.45 -32.29 5.61
N LYS A 26 -8.31 -32.92 5.32
CA LYS A 26 -7.36 -32.46 4.31
C LYS A 26 -7.46 -33.27 3.03
N HIS A 27 -6.93 -32.70 1.97
CA HIS A 27 -6.82 -33.33 0.66
C HIS A 27 -5.36 -33.44 0.24
N GLN A 28 -5.09 -34.34 -0.71
CA GLN A 28 -3.78 -34.56 -1.29
C GLN A 28 -3.88 -34.86 -2.78
N TRP A 29 -2.80 -34.56 -3.50
CA TRP A 29 -2.56 -34.99 -4.86
C TRP A 29 -1.73 -36.26 -4.89
N ALA A 30 -2.11 -37.19 -5.76
CA ALA A 30 -1.40 -38.44 -5.97
C ALA A 30 -1.28 -38.74 -7.47
N LEU A 31 -0.08 -39.16 -7.88
CA LEU A 31 0.20 -39.56 -9.25
C LEU A 31 0.35 -41.07 -9.33
N TYR A 32 -0.33 -41.69 -10.29
CA TYR A 32 -0.28 -43.13 -10.55
C TYR A 32 0.19 -43.42 -11.96
N ASN A 33 0.83 -44.57 -12.16
CA ASN A 33 1.16 -45.08 -13.48
C ASN A 33 -0.10 -45.64 -14.17
N GLY A 34 -0.27 -45.36 -15.46
CA GLY A 34 -1.34 -45.86 -16.31
C GLY A 34 -2.56 -44.94 -16.34
N ASN A 35 -3.55 -45.34 -17.14
CA ASN A 35 -4.86 -44.70 -17.22
C ASN A 35 -5.84 -45.44 -16.31
N LEU A 36 -6.04 -44.95 -15.08
CA LEU A 36 -6.85 -45.59 -14.07
C LEU A 36 -8.23 -44.93 -13.98
N GLY A 37 -9.28 -45.74 -13.93
CA GLY A 37 -10.63 -45.25 -13.68
C GLY A 37 -10.82 -44.72 -12.25
N ILE A 38 -11.86 -43.90 -12.05
CA ILE A 38 -12.16 -43.24 -10.76
C ILE A 38 -12.41 -44.21 -9.59
N HIS A 39 -12.74 -45.46 -9.87
CA HIS A 39 -12.94 -46.51 -8.86
C HIS A 39 -11.79 -47.51 -8.78
N GLU A 40 -10.79 -47.40 -9.66
CA GLU A 40 -9.71 -48.37 -9.79
C GLU A 40 -8.44 -47.91 -9.10
N TRP A 41 -8.14 -46.61 -9.15
CA TRP A 41 -6.90 -46.03 -8.62
C TRP A 41 -6.65 -46.37 -7.14
N ALA A 42 -7.72 -46.56 -6.35
CA ALA A 42 -7.62 -46.90 -4.94
C ALA A 42 -6.93 -48.26 -4.66
N ASN A 43 -6.87 -49.14 -5.67
CA ASN A 43 -6.23 -50.45 -5.59
C ASN A 43 -4.75 -50.43 -5.99
N PHE A 44 -4.25 -49.29 -6.48
CA PHE A 44 -2.87 -49.14 -6.95
C PHE A 44 -2.05 -48.31 -5.96
N SER A 45 -0.73 -48.50 -6.00
CA SER A 45 0.21 -47.65 -5.25
C SER A 45 0.62 -46.45 -6.11
N PRO A 46 0.52 -45.21 -5.61
CA PRO A 46 0.97 -44.05 -6.38
C PRO A 46 2.49 -43.98 -6.42
N ILE A 47 2.99 -43.39 -7.51
CA ILE A 47 4.40 -43.04 -7.72
C ILE A 47 4.84 -42.02 -6.67
N LYS A 48 4.04 -40.97 -6.48
CA LYS A 48 4.28 -39.91 -5.49
C LYS A 48 2.97 -39.31 -5.00
N ARG A 49 3.00 -38.81 -3.76
CA ARG A 49 1.93 -38.01 -3.15
C ARG A 49 2.50 -36.66 -2.73
N SER A 50 1.67 -35.63 -2.79
CA SER A 50 1.96 -34.29 -2.30
C SER A 50 0.69 -33.66 -1.75
N ARG A 51 0.82 -32.70 -0.83
CA ARG A 51 -0.32 -31.86 -0.45
C ARG A 51 -0.63 -30.86 -1.56
N GLU A 52 0.41 -30.26 -2.14
CA GLU A 52 0.30 -29.26 -3.18
C GLU A 52 0.56 -29.83 -4.57
N LEU A 53 -0.26 -29.41 -5.54
CA LEU A 53 -0.17 -29.88 -6.92
C LEU A 53 1.16 -29.49 -7.57
N LEU A 54 1.59 -28.23 -7.40
CA LEU A 54 2.77 -27.75 -8.09
C LEU A 54 4.06 -28.39 -7.60
N GLU A 55 4.15 -28.77 -6.33
CA GLU A 55 5.27 -29.56 -5.83
C GLU A 55 5.35 -30.92 -6.56
N LEU A 56 4.20 -31.57 -6.77
CA LEU A 56 4.13 -32.83 -7.49
C LEU A 56 4.52 -32.65 -8.96
N LEU A 57 3.96 -31.65 -9.65
CA LEU A 57 4.25 -31.40 -11.08
C LEU A 57 5.70 -30.96 -11.31
N ALA A 58 6.24 -30.06 -10.47
CA ALA A 58 7.64 -29.64 -10.52
C ALA A 58 8.59 -30.82 -10.29
N TRP A 59 8.27 -31.70 -9.33
CA TRP A 59 9.03 -32.92 -9.12
C TRP A 59 8.98 -33.85 -10.34
N CYS A 60 7.80 -34.04 -10.94
CA CYS A 60 7.65 -34.90 -12.12
C CYS A 60 8.47 -34.38 -13.30
N HIS A 61 8.39 -33.09 -13.58
CA HIS A 61 9.16 -32.44 -14.64
C HIS A 61 10.67 -32.57 -14.40
N ARG A 62 11.16 -32.20 -13.20
CA ARG A 62 12.61 -32.25 -12.88
C ARG A 62 13.20 -33.66 -12.91
N ASN A 63 12.40 -34.69 -12.67
CA ASN A 63 12.84 -36.10 -12.69
C ASN A 63 12.51 -36.81 -14.01
N ASN A 64 12.07 -36.08 -15.04
CA ASN A 64 11.64 -36.62 -16.35
C ASN A 64 10.57 -37.74 -16.22
N VAL A 65 9.68 -37.66 -15.21
CA VAL A 65 8.52 -38.56 -15.10
C VAL A 65 7.43 -38.15 -16.09
N ILE A 66 7.32 -36.85 -16.36
CA ILE A 66 6.43 -36.27 -17.37
C ILE A 66 7.31 -35.58 -18.42
N ASP A 67 7.06 -35.87 -19.69
CA ASP A 67 7.61 -35.13 -20.83
C ASP A 67 6.51 -34.57 -21.74
N THR A 68 6.86 -34.16 -22.96
CA THR A 68 5.90 -33.61 -23.94
C THR A 68 4.98 -34.67 -24.57
N THR A 69 5.28 -35.96 -24.39
CA THR A 69 4.53 -37.10 -24.93
C THR A 69 3.63 -37.76 -23.89
N THR A 70 3.96 -37.61 -22.61
CA THR A 70 3.17 -38.14 -21.49
C THR A 70 1.73 -37.62 -21.50
N ARG A 71 0.78 -38.56 -21.46
CA ARG A 71 -0.66 -38.23 -21.30
C ARG A 71 -1.07 -38.34 -19.85
N VAL A 72 -1.72 -37.30 -19.31
CA VAL A 72 -2.17 -37.29 -17.91
C VAL A 72 -3.71 -37.31 -17.86
N ALA A 73 -4.28 -38.40 -17.37
CA ALA A 73 -5.68 -38.48 -17.01
C ALA A 73 -5.90 -37.75 -15.67
N LEU A 74 -6.97 -36.95 -15.57
CA LEU A 74 -7.23 -36.12 -14.40
C LEU A 74 -8.51 -36.55 -13.67
N HIS A 75 -8.39 -36.80 -12.37
CA HIS A 75 -9.51 -36.91 -11.43
C HIS A 75 -9.39 -35.78 -10.38
N PRO A 76 -10.05 -34.63 -10.60
CA PRO A 76 -9.80 -33.41 -9.80
C PRO A 76 -10.51 -33.42 -8.43
N GLY A 77 -11.36 -34.41 -8.17
CA GLY A 77 -12.08 -34.54 -6.89
C GLY A 77 -12.90 -33.29 -6.58
N THR A 78 -12.53 -32.57 -5.52
CA THR A 78 -13.16 -31.31 -5.10
C THR A 78 -12.50 -30.04 -5.65
N SER A 79 -11.36 -30.16 -6.34
CA SER A 79 -10.68 -29.02 -6.98
C SER A 79 -11.39 -28.63 -8.27
N ASP A 80 -11.29 -27.36 -8.63
CA ASP A 80 -11.81 -26.82 -9.90
C ASP A 80 -10.83 -27.05 -11.07
N LEU A 81 -9.71 -27.75 -10.84
CA LEU A 81 -8.70 -28.03 -11.86
C LEU A 81 -9.32 -28.76 -13.06
N SER A 82 -9.10 -28.20 -14.26
CA SER A 82 -9.53 -28.80 -15.52
C SER A 82 -8.37 -29.41 -16.30
N GLU A 83 -8.66 -30.29 -17.26
CA GLU A 83 -7.64 -30.83 -18.16
C GLU A 83 -6.95 -29.73 -18.98
N PHE A 84 -7.71 -28.70 -19.39
CA PHE A 84 -7.17 -27.52 -20.06
C PHE A 84 -6.17 -26.78 -19.18
N GLU A 85 -6.53 -26.54 -17.91
CA GLU A 85 -5.66 -25.89 -16.95
C GLU A 85 -4.39 -26.70 -16.71
N LEU A 86 -4.52 -28.01 -16.44
CA LEU A 86 -3.40 -28.92 -16.26
C LEU A 86 -2.43 -28.93 -17.45
N PHE A 87 -2.95 -28.99 -18.67
CA PHE A 87 -2.14 -28.94 -19.89
C PHE A 87 -1.32 -27.64 -19.97
N ASN A 88 -1.94 -26.50 -19.71
CA ASN A 88 -1.26 -25.20 -19.73
C ASN A 88 -0.26 -25.04 -18.57
N LEU A 89 -0.53 -25.61 -17.39
CA LEU A 89 0.40 -25.63 -16.26
C LEU A 89 1.68 -26.38 -16.61
N LEU A 90 1.55 -27.58 -17.19
CA LEU A 90 2.70 -28.38 -17.64
C LEU A 90 3.49 -27.63 -18.74
N GLY A 91 2.79 -27.02 -19.70
CA GLY A 91 3.43 -26.22 -20.74
C GLY A 91 4.19 -25.00 -20.17
N ALA A 92 3.60 -24.29 -19.20
CA ALA A 92 4.25 -23.15 -18.55
C ALA A 92 5.48 -23.57 -17.74
N LEU A 93 5.41 -24.71 -17.05
CA LEU A 93 6.53 -25.28 -16.31
C LEU A 93 7.68 -25.67 -17.24
N GLN A 94 7.38 -26.36 -18.35
CA GLN A 94 8.37 -26.74 -19.36
C GLN A 94 9.04 -25.53 -20.02
N GLN A 95 8.28 -24.46 -20.30
CA GLN A 95 8.80 -23.22 -20.86
C GLN A 95 9.61 -22.37 -19.87
N SER A 96 9.41 -22.57 -18.57
CA SER A 96 10.11 -21.80 -17.52
C SER A 96 11.36 -22.52 -17.04
N ILE A 97 11.36 -23.86 -17.08
CA ILE A 97 12.51 -24.71 -16.71
C ILE A 97 12.79 -25.64 -17.88
N GLU A 98 13.61 -25.19 -18.83
CA GLU A 98 14.01 -26.00 -19.98
C GLU A 98 15.02 -27.08 -19.54
N LEU A 99 14.71 -28.35 -19.82
CA LEU A 99 15.57 -29.49 -19.49
C LEU A 99 16.28 -30.03 -20.75
N PRO A 100 17.52 -30.55 -20.63
CA PRO A 100 18.32 -30.65 -19.40
C PRO A 100 18.94 -29.30 -18.99
N LEU A 101 19.05 -29.06 -17.68
CA LEU A 101 19.76 -27.89 -17.17
C LEU A 101 21.27 -28.02 -17.43
N PRO A 102 21.97 -26.90 -17.70
CA PRO A 102 23.42 -26.90 -17.83
C PRO A 102 24.09 -27.25 -16.49
N GLU A 103 25.31 -27.78 -16.53
CA GLU A 103 26.12 -27.97 -15.33
C GLU A 103 26.41 -26.62 -14.64
N VAL A 104 26.32 -26.61 -13.30
CA VAL A 104 26.63 -25.43 -12.50
C VAL A 104 28.14 -25.31 -12.37
N SER A 105 28.71 -24.13 -12.64
CA SER A 105 30.15 -23.91 -12.47
C SER A 105 30.56 -23.82 -11.01
N ASP A 106 31.81 -24.20 -10.70
CA ASP A 106 32.38 -24.05 -9.36
C ASP A 106 32.29 -22.59 -8.85
N ASP A 107 32.46 -21.61 -9.74
CA ASP A 107 32.35 -20.18 -9.41
C ASP A 107 30.95 -19.78 -8.92
N GLU A 108 29.88 -20.41 -9.45
CA GLU A 108 28.51 -20.16 -8.99
C GLU A 108 28.22 -20.88 -7.66
N LEU A 109 28.78 -22.07 -7.45
CA LEU A 109 28.67 -22.80 -6.18
C LEU A 109 29.39 -22.11 -5.02
N LEU A 110 30.37 -21.25 -5.30
CA LEU A 110 31.07 -20.43 -4.30
C LEU A 110 30.30 -19.15 -3.90
N LYS A 111 29.23 -18.79 -4.61
CA LYS A 111 28.38 -17.63 -4.31
C LYS A 111 27.07 -18.08 -3.64
N PRO A 112 26.41 -17.23 -2.85
CA PRO A 112 25.05 -17.53 -2.37
C PRO A 112 24.09 -17.81 -3.53
N SER A 113 23.23 -18.82 -3.38
CA SER A 113 22.20 -19.13 -4.36
C SER A 113 21.28 -17.93 -4.59
N ALA A 114 21.07 -17.55 -5.85
CA ALA A 114 20.16 -16.47 -6.21
C ALA A 114 19.07 -16.99 -7.17
N PRO A 115 17.84 -16.44 -7.14
CA PRO A 115 16.82 -16.80 -8.12
C PRO A 115 17.27 -16.43 -9.53
N SER A 116 17.07 -17.34 -10.49
CA SER A 116 17.37 -17.15 -11.92
C SER A 116 16.11 -17.08 -12.77
N GLU A 117 15.14 -17.96 -12.51
CA GLU A 117 13.82 -17.98 -13.14
C GLU A 117 12.74 -18.11 -12.06
N ILE A 118 11.67 -17.33 -12.16
CA ILE A 118 10.52 -17.36 -11.26
C ILE A 118 9.25 -17.49 -12.10
N LEU A 119 8.50 -18.56 -11.89
CA LEU A 119 7.16 -18.76 -12.45
C LEU A 119 6.13 -18.58 -11.33
N LEU A 120 5.26 -17.58 -11.48
CA LEU A 120 4.10 -17.36 -10.62
C LEU A 120 2.84 -17.86 -11.32
N LEU A 121 2.12 -18.75 -10.64
CA LEU A 121 0.88 -19.34 -11.09
C LEU A 121 -0.26 -18.93 -10.17
N ILE A 122 -1.27 -18.29 -10.72
CA ILE A 122 -2.37 -17.73 -9.94
C ILE A 122 -3.60 -18.63 -10.04
N ASN A 123 -4.27 -18.85 -8.91
CA ASN A 123 -5.54 -19.59 -8.78
C ASN A 123 -5.50 -21.02 -9.32
N VAL A 124 -4.41 -21.75 -9.10
CA VAL A 124 -4.28 -23.11 -9.62
C VAL A 124 -5.33 -24.03 -9.00
N GLY A 125 -6.20 -24.57 -9.86
CA GLY A 125 -7.29 -25.47 -9.48
C GLY A 125 -8.39 -24.79 -8.66
N VAL A 126 -8.52 -23.46 -8.78
CA VAL A 126 -9.51 -22.63 -8.09
C VAL A 126 -10.20 -21.71 -9.09
N ASP A 127 -11.53 -21.76 -9.18
CA ASP A 127 -12.31 -20.78 -9.96
C ASP A 127 -12.72 -19.60 -9.06
N PRO A 128 -12.15 -18.39 -9.24
CA PRO A 128 -12.45 -17.24 -8.38
C PRO A 128 -13.91 -16.77 -8.50
N LEU A 129 -14.64 -17.23 -9.50
CA LEU A 129 -16.04 -16.87 -9.74
C LEU A 129 -16.99 -18.08 -9.68
N ARG A 130 -16.58 -19.18 -9.02
CA ARG A 130 -17.41 -20.40 -8.90
C ARG A 130 -18.83 -20.10 -8.42
N HIS A 131 -18.99 -19.28 -7.37
CA HIS A 131 -20.30 -18.93 -6.84
C HIS A 131 -21.17 -18.15 -7.84
N HIS A 132 -20.57 -17.22 -8.59
CA HIS A 132 -21.27 -16.45 -9.62
C HIS A 132 -21.73 -17.34 -10.76
N ARG A 133 -20.90 -18.30 -11.16
CA ARG A 133 -21.23 -19.31 -12.17
C ARG A 133 -22.38 -20.21 -11.69
N ASP A 134 -22.29 -20.75 -10.48
CA ASP A 134 -23.29 -21.67 -9.92
C ASP A 134 -24.67 -21.00 -9.78
N LEU A 135 -24.69 -19.70 -9.47
CA LEU A 135 -25.91 -18.91 -9.32
C LEU A 135 -26.34 -18.13 -10.58
N ASN A 136 -25.62 -18.24 -11.70
CA ASN A 136 -25.83 -17.46 -12.93
C ASN A 136 -25.94 -15.94 -12.68
N ILE A 137 -25.08 -15.41 -11.80
CA ILE A 137 -25.05 -13.98 -11.48
C ILE A 137 -24.52 -13.21 -12.69
N LEU A 138 -25.31 -12.26 -13.17
CA LEU A 138 -24.92 -11.34 -14.23
C LEU A 138 -24.29 -10.09 -13.63
N MET A 139 -23.15 -9.70 -14.20
CA MET A 139 -22.45 -8.47 -13.85
C MET A 139 -23.22 -7.26 -14.36
N THR A 140 -23.53 -6.31 -13.47
CA THR A 140 -24.25 -5.07 -13.80
C THR A 140 -23.36 -3.82 -13.71
N THR A 141 -22.11 -3.98 -13.27
CA THR A 141 -21.18 -2.86 -13.05
C THR A 141 -20.02 -2.86 -14.03
N GLU A 142 -19.50 -1.68 -14.35
CA GLU A 142 -18.34 -1.49 -15.25
C GLU A 142 -16.98 -1.78 -14.57
N ARG A 143 -16.96 -2.03 -13.26
CA ARG A 143 -15.72 -2.30 -12.52
C ARG A 143 -15.18 -3.70 -12.88
N THR A 144 -14.03 -3.72 -13.55
CA THR A 144 -13.42 -4.93 -14.12
C THR A 144 -12.02 -5.25 -13.59
N ASP A 145 -11.49 -4.43 -12.67
CA ASP A 145 -10.21 -4.70 -12.00
C ASP A 145 -10.26 -6.02 -11.23
N SER A 146 -9.18 -6.80 -11.29
CA SER A 146 -9.11 -8.14 -10.72
C SER A 146 -8.99 -8.14 -9.19
N LEU A 147 -8.57 -7.03 -8.56
CA LEU A 147 -8.47 -6.92 -7.10
C LEU A 147 -9.72 -6.30 -6.47
N SER A 148 -10.58 -5.69 -7.28
CA SER A 148 -11.82 -5.04 -6.86
C SER A 148 -12.91 -5.29 -7.89
N TYR A 149 -13.23 -6.54 -8.15
CA TYR A 149 -14.15 -6.94 -9.21
C TYR A 149 -15.62 -6.69 -8.83
N ALA A 150 -16.42 -6.27 -9.82
CA ALA A 150 -17.86 -6.08 -9.67
C ALA A 150 -18.29 -4.97 -8.69
N GLY A 151 -19.61 -4.91 -8.44
CA GLY A 151 -20.21 -4.00 -7.45
C GLY A 151 -19.84 -4.35 -6.01
N VAL A 152 -19.58 -5.63 -5.73
CA VAL A 152 -19.20 -6.14 -4.40
C VAL A 152 -17.71 -5.98 -4.08
N ARG A 153 -16.88 -5.56 -5.06
CA ARG A 153 -15.42 -5.39 -4.94
C ARG A 153 -14.74 -6.66 -4.45
N GLU A 154 -14.95 -7.76 -5.16
CA GLU A 154 -14.30 -9.05 -4.86
C GLU A 154 -12.85 -9.07 -5.34
N ASN A 155 -11.99 -9.79 -4.60
CA ASN A 155 -10.64 -10.07 -5.04
C ASN A 155 -10.65 -11.38 -5.84
N LEU A 156 -10.21 -11.34 -7.09
CA LEU A 156 -10.10 -12.53 -7.94
C LEU A 156 -8.73 -13.21 -7.84
N VAL A 157 -7.75 -12.64 -7.14
CA VAL A 157 -6.44 -13.25 -6.90
C VAL A 157 -6.49 -13.96 -5.54
N LEU A 158 -6.79 -15.26 -5.56
CA LEU A 158 -7.06 -16.05 -4.35
C LEU A 158 -5.84 -16.82 -3.87
N THR A 159 -5.13 -17.48 -4.78
CA THR A 159 -3.93 -18.26 -4.44
C THR A 159 -2.81 -17.96 -5.41
N LEU A 160 -1.57 -18.04 -4.93
CA LEU A 160 -0.37 -17.90 -5.75
C LEU A 160 0.58 -19.05 -5.46
N ASP A 161 1.02 -19.74 -6.49
CA ASP A 161 2.06 -20.77 -6.44
C ASP A 161 3.31 -20.21 -7.12
N GLN A 162 4.42 -20.13 -6.39
CA GLN A 162 5.71 -19.67 -6.90
C GLN A 162 6.64 -20.86 -7.11
N ILE A 163 7.16 -21.00 -8.32
CA ILE A 163 8.24 -21.93 -8.64
C ILE A 163 9.48 -21.12 -8.95
N THR A 164 10.56 -21.37 -8.21
CA THR A 164 11.84 -20.68 -8.38
C THR A 164 12.92 -21.68 -8.76
N LEU A 165 13.58 -21.44 -9.88
CA LEU A 165 14.86 -22.04 -10.21
C LEU A 165 15.96 -21.08 -9.75
N ASN A 166 16.97 -21.58 -9.03
CA ASN A 166 18.10 -20.77 -8.59
C ASN A 166 19.39 -21.08 -9.38
N THR A 167 20.45 -20.31 -9.11
CA THR A 167 21.78 -20.47 -9.74
C THR A 167 22.47 -21.80 -9.45
N TRP A 168 22.00 -22.56 -8.46
CA TRP A 168 22.50 -23.89 -8.13
C TRP A 168 21.67 -25.02 -8.77
N ASN A 169 20.75 -24.69 -9.69
CA ASN A 169 19.80 -25.62 -10.31
C ASN A 169 18.81 -26.28 -9.33
N GLU A 170 18.62 -25.69 -8.15
CA GLU A 170 17.59 -26.12 -7.20
C GLU A 170 16.25 -25.52 -7.59
N THR A 171 15.19 -26.31 -7.43
CA THR A 171 13.82 -25.90 -7.70
C THR A 171 13.06 -25.81 -6.38
N LEU A 172 12.61 -24.62 -6.03
CA LEU A 172 11.79 -24.35 -4.86
C LEU A 172 10.34 -24.12 -5.30
N VAL A 173 9.40 -24.59 -4.48
CA VAL A 173 7.96 -24.38 -4.68
C VAL A 173 7.36 -23.84 -3.39
N SER A 174 6.72 -22.68 -3.48
CA SER A 174 6.01 -22.02 -2.38
C SER A 174 4.58 -21.76 -2.77
N ARG A 175 3.64 -21.89 -1.83
CA ARG A 175 2.23 -21.57 -2.02
C ARG A 175 1.80 -20.50 -1.03
N TYR A 176 1.08 -19.51 -1.53
CA TYR A 176 0.47 -18.44 -0.76
C TYR A 176 -1.05 -18.54 -0.92
N ASP A 177 -1.72 -18.59 0.21
CA ASP A 177 -3.18 -18.65 0.36
C ASP A 177 -3.56 -17.83 1.60
N GLY A 178 -4.79 -17.31 1.61
CA GLY A 178 -5.32 -16.48 2.67
C GLY A 178 -5.62 -15.05 2.22
N PRO A 179 -6.11 -14.20 3.15
CA PRO A 179 -6.62 -12.87 2.83
C PRO A 179 -5.55 -11.90 2.30
N HIS A 180 -4.27 -12.20 2.50
CA HIS A 180 -3.14 -11.34 2.11
C HIS A 180 -2.15 -12.02 1.15
N ALA A 181 -2.52 -13.18 0.59
CA ALA A 181 -1.64 -14.03 -0.21
C ALA A 181 -0.85 -13.29 -1.29
N LEU A 182 -1.48 -12.38 -2.02
CA LEU A 182 -0.82 -11.57 -3.05
C LEU A 182 0.30 -10.71 -2.47
N LEU A 183 0.05 -10.00 -1.37
CA LEU A 183 1.01 -9.06 -0.78
C LEU A 183 2.11 -9.80 -0.03
N ASP A 184 1.80 -10.93 0.61
CA ASP A 184 2.77 -11.81 1.24
C ASP A 184 3.73 -12.36 0.17
N CYS A 185 3.18 -12.88 -0.94
CA CYS A 185 3.95 -13.35 -2.08
C CYS A 185 4.83 -12.26 -2.68
N MET A 186 4.29 -11.06 -2.89
CA MET A 186 5.07 -9.93 -3.42
C MET A 186 6.21 -9.53 -2.47
N SER A 187 5.95 -9.49 -1.16
CA SER A 187 6.97 -9.10 -0.18
C SER A 187 8.13 -10.10 -0.13
N GLU A 188 7.82 -11.40 -0.10
CA GLU A 188 8.84 -12.45 -0.13
C GLU A 188 9.59 -12.47 -1.47
N LEU A 189 8.87 -12.38 -2.59
CA LEU A 189 9.47 -12.32 -3.92
C LEU A 189 10.46 -11.16 -4.02
N LEU A 190 10.04 -9.94 -3.67
CA LEU A 190 10.90 -8.75 -3.75
C LEU A 190 12.09 -8.83 -2.79
N GLY A 191 11.88 -9.40 -1.59
CA GLY A 191 12.95 -9.65 -0.63
C GLY A 191 13.98 -10.68 -1.09
N SER A 192 13.58 -11.61 -1.97
CA SER A 192 14.46 -12.63 -2.55
C SER A 192 15.25 -12.16 -3.78
N LEU A 193 14.90 -11.01 -4.36
CA LEU A 193 15.56 -10.51 -5.56
C LEU A 193 17.00 -10.07 -5.26
N PRO A 194 17.97 -10.37 -6.15
CA PRO A 194 19.34 -9.95 -5.94
C PRO A 194 19.47 -8.42 -6.02
N THR A 195 20.12 -7.81 -5.03
CA THR A 195 20.35 -6.35 -5.00
C THR A 195 21.25 -5.87 -6.16
N SER A 196 22.12 -6.76 -6.65
CA SER A 196 23.07 -6.48 -7.73
C SER A 196 23.23 -7.68 -8.65
N GLY A 197 23.54 -7.43 -9.92
CA GLY A 197 23.75 -8.49 -10.91
C GLY A 197 22.51 -8.75 -11.76
N LYS A 198 22.44 -9.97 -12.33
CA LYS A 198 21.35 -10.36 -13.23
C LYS A 198 20.07 -10.56 -12.43
N GLN A 199 19.02 -9.82 -12.78
CA GLN A 199 17.68 -10.02 -12.22
C GLN A 199 17.06 -11.29 -12.79
N PRO A 200 16.28 -12.05 -12.00
CA PRO A 200 15.57 -13.22 -12.51
C PRO A 200 14.50 -12.81 -13.52
N GLN A 201 14.20 -13.69 -14.48
CA GLN A 201 12.99 -13.54 -15.28
C GLN A 201 11.79 -13.97 -14.43
N ILE A 202 10.79 -13.09 -14.34
CA ILE A 202 9.54 -13.38 -13.63
C ILE A 202 8.44 -13.54 -14.66
N ARG A 203 7.78 -14.71 -14.66
CA ARG A 203 6.66 -15.02 -15.56
C ARG A 203 5.42 -15.20 -14.71
N VAL A 204 4.40 -14.38 -14.98
CA VAL A 204 3.10 -14.47 -14.31
C VAL A 204 2.12 -15.17 -15.24
N ARG A 205 1.46 -16.23 -14.76
CA ARG A 205 0.50 -17.01 -15.53
C ARG A 205 -0.72 -17.34 -14.69
N CYS A 206 -1.86 -17.43 -15.36
CA CYS A 206 -3.12 -17.83 -14.77
C CYS A 206 -3.88 -18.62 -15.82
N PHE A 207 -4.49 -19.73 -15.42
CA PHE A 207 -5.19 -20.65 -16.33
C PHE A 207 -6.55 -21.08 -15.78
N CYS A 208 -7.04 -20.40 -14.73
CA CYS A 208 -8.37 -20.63 -14.18
C CYS A 208 -9.46 -20.35 -15.23
N HIS A 209 -10.64 -20.91 -15.03
CA HIS A 209 -11.72 -20.85 -16.03
C HIS A 209 -12.11 -19.42 -16.41
N ASN A 210 -12.23 -18.53 -15.42
CA ASN A 210 -12.75 -17.18 -15.60
C ASN A 210 -11.66 -16.13 -15.43
N ARG A 211 -11.61 -15.18 -16.37
CA ARG A 211 -10.76 -13.97 -16.35
C ARG A 211 -9.25 -14.22 -16.16
N ALA A 212 -8.76 -15.41 -16.46
CA ALA A 212 -7.34 -15.78 -16.33
C ALA A 212 -6.37 -14.73 -16.88
N SER A 213 -6.58 -14.26 -18.11
CA SER A 213 -5.72 -13.24 -18.74
C SER A 213 -5.71 -11.92 -17.97
N ALA A 214 -6.89 -11.41 -17.55
CA ALA A 214 -6.98 -10.17 -16.79
C ALA A 214 -6.38 -10.28 -15.38
N ILE A 215 -6.46 -11.47 -14.77
CA ILE A 215 -5.83 -11.76 -13.47
C ILE A 215 -4.30 -11.76 -13.61
N ALA A 216 -3.77 -12.51 -14.58
CA ALA A 216 -2.34 -12.59 -14.82
C ALA A 216 -1.73 -11.22 -15.16
N GLN A 217 -2.35 -10.48 -16.09
CA GLN A 217 -1.90 -9.14 -16.47
C GLN A 217 -1.87 -8.20 -15.26
N ARG A 218 -2.92 -8.22 -14.43
CA ARG A 218 -3.01 -7.33 -13.28
C ARG A 218 -1.91 -7.59 -12.26
N VAL A 219 -1.61 -8.86 -11.96
CA VAL A 219 -0.51 -9.21 -11.05
C VAL A 219 0.85 -8.90 -11.66
N GLU A 220 1.03 -9.09 -12.97
CA GLU A 220 2.25 -8.71 -13.69
C GLU A 220 2.53 -7.20 -13.61
N GLU A 221 1.50 -6.36 -13.75
CA GLU A 221 1.60 -4.90 -13.59
C GLU A 221 2.06 -4.50 -12.17
N LEU A 222 1.50 -5.14 -11.14
CA LEU A 222 1.87 -4.88 -9.74
C LEU A 222 3.32 -5.28 -9.46
N ILE A 223 3.74 -6.46 -9.92
CA ILE A 223 5.11 -6.95 -9.74
C ILE A 223 6.10 -6.07 -10.50
N SER A 224 5.79 -5.73 -11.75
CA SER A 224 6.64 -4.87 -12.58
C SER A 224 6.82 -3.49 -11.94
N THR A 225 5.74 -2.92 -11.42
CA THR A 225 5.78 -1.66 -10.66
C THR A 225 6.65 -1.79 -9.40
N ALA A 226 6.46 -2.86 -8.62
CA ALA A 226 7.23 -3.05 -7.40
C ALA A 226 8.73 -3.29 -7.68
N GLN A 227 9.09 -4.01 -8.75
CA GLN A 227 10.47 -4.16 -9.20
C GLN A 227 11.08 -2.82 -9.60
N LEU A 228 10.33 -1.96 -10.31
CA LEU A 228 10.78 -0.62 -10.67
C LEU A 228 11.03 0.25 -9.43
N LEU A 229 10.15 0.19 -8.44
CA LEU A 229 10.30 0.93 -7.18
C LEU A 229 11.50 0.43 -6.37
N LEU A 230 11.70 -0.90 -6.29
CA LEU A 230 12.86 -1.49 -5.64
C LEU A 230 14.18 -1.08 -6.34
N ALA A 231 14.20 -1.05 -7.67
CA ALA A 231 15.37 -0.67 -8.45
C ALA A 231 15.79 0.80 -8.24
N ARG A 232 14.85 1.69 -7.84
CA ARG A 232 15.17 3.09 -7.49
C ARG A 232 15.97 3.23 -6.21
N GLN A 233 16.02 2.20 -5.36
CA GLN A 233 16.77 2.18 -4.09
C GLN A 233 16.40 3.35 -3.14
N LEU A 234 15.15 3.81 -3.23
CA LEU A 234 14.54 4.74 -2.28
C LEU A 234 13.65 3.97 -1.30
N ASN A 235 13.28 4.61 -0.19
CA ASN A 235 12.30 4.11 0.79
C ASN A 235 10.86 4.35 0.29
N HIS A 236 10.50 3.73 -0.83
CA HIS A 236 9.18 3.86 -1.44
C HIS A 236 8.08 3.21 -0.59
N ARG A 237 6.90 3.84 -0.57
CA ARG A 237 5.65 3.22 -0.12
C ARG A 237 4.79 2.96 -1.35
N TYR A 238 4.41 1.71 -1.62
CA TYR A 238 3.50 1.37 -2.72
C TYR A 238 2.10 1.07 -2.17
N LEU A 239 1.16 1.97 -2.41
CA LEU A 239 -0.23 1.87 -1.96
C LEU A 239 -1.09 1.15 -3.01
N ILE A 240 -1.61 -0.02 -2.65
CA ILE A 240 -2.47 -0.88 -3.46
C ILE A 240 -3.83 -1.01 -2.77
N GLN A 241 -4.92 -1.07 -3.52
CA GLN A 241 -6.24 -1.36 -2.99
C GLN A 241 -6.70 -2.75 -3.41
N VAL A 242 -7.08 -3.58 -2.43
CA VAL A 242 -7.65 -4.90 -2.64
C VAL A 242 -9.02 -4.90 -1.95
N GLN A 243 -10.09 -5.15 -2.69
CA GLN A 243 -11.46 -5.01 -2.21
C GLN A 243 -11.75 -3.62 -1.61
N GLN A 244 -12.12 -3.55 -0.32
CA GLN A 244 -12.29 -2.31 0.44
C GLN A 244 -11.08 -1.98 1.34
N GLN A 245 -10.01 -2.78 1.31
CA GLN A 245 -8.82 -2.61 2.13
C GLN A 245 -7.67 -1.97 1.34
N TYR A 246 -6.82 -1.24 2.05
CA TYR A 246 -5.60 -0.66 1.51
C TYR A 246 -4.40 -1.46 2.02
N HIS A 247 -3.43 -1.67 1.14
CA HIS A 247 -2.21 -2.40 1.44
C HIS A 247 -1.04 -1.51 1.05
N VAL A 248 -0.06 -1.39 1.95
CA VAL A 248 1.16 -0.61 1.67
C VAL A 248 2.36 -1.54 1.72
N LEU A 249 3.05 -1.66 0.59
CA LEU A 249 4.37 -2.27 0.55
C LEU A 249 5.40 -1.19 0.88
N GLU A 250 6.06 -1.34 2.02
CA GLU A 250 7.20 -0.51 2.41
C GLU A 250 8.47 -1.08 1.78
N ILE A 251 8.87 -0.52 0.65
CA ILE A 251 10.01 -0.99 -0.13
C ILE A 251 11.22 -0.18 0.29
N LYS A 252 12.08 -0.77 1.12
CA LYS A 252 13.36 -0.21 1.56
C LYS A 252 14.49 -1.07 0.95
N PRO A 253 15.68 -0.49 0.67
CA PRO A 253 16.83 -1.28 0.26
C PRO A 253 17.11 -2.44 1.23
N GLY A 254 17.01 -3.67 0.75
CA GLY A 254 17.25 -4.90 1.54
C GLY A 254 16.09 -5.33 2.47
N GLN A 255 14.96 -4.61 2.50
CA GLN A 255 13.81 -4.99 3.32
C GLN A 255 12.51 -4.54 2.66
N VAL A 256 11.59 -5.49 2.45
CA VAL A 256 10.22 -5.20 2.00
C VAL A 256 9.26 -5.56 3.11
N GLY A 257 8.54 -4.56 3.61
CA GLY A 257 7.48 -4.72 4.60
C GLY A 257 6.10 -4.63 3.96
N HIS A 258 5.10 -5.20 4.63
CA HIS A 258 3.70 -5.10 4.24
C HIS A 258 2.87 -4.62 5.42
N VAL A 259 2.07 -3.57 5.19
CA VAL A 259 1.12 -3.02 6.15
C VAL A 259 -0.29 -3.14 5.58
N VAL A 260 -1.22 -3.65 6.38
CA VAL A 260 -2.65 -3.69 6.05
C VAL A 260 -3.35 -2.52 6.72
N VAL A 261 -4.05 -1.73 5.92
CA VAL A 261 -4.77 -0.54 6.39
C VAL A 261 -6.25 -0.70 6.09
N ASN A 262 -7.03 -0.83 7.15
CA ASN A 262 -8.46 -1.01 7.07
C ASN A 262 -9.14 0.34 6.95
N SER A 263 -10.00 0.50 5.95
CA SER A 263 -10.83 1.69 5.71
C SER A 263 -10.07 2.98 5.36
N LEU A 264 -10.81 3.94 4.82
CA LEU A 264 -10.29 5.26 4.48
C LEU A 264 -9.83 6.08 5.71
N PRO A 265 -10.55 6.11 6.85
CA PRO A 265 -10.02 6.73 8.09
C PRO A 265 -8.70 6.11 8.56
N GLY A 266 -8.56 4.79 8.45
CA GLY A 266 -7.29 4.11 8.75
C GLY A 266 -6.17 4.55 7.81
N LEU A 267 -6.48 4.79 6.53
CA LEU A 267 -5.53 5.32 5.55
C LEU A 267 -5.08 6.73 5.89
N PHE A 268 -5.99 7.63 6.28
CA PHE A 268 -5.60 8.96 6.78
C PHE A 268 -4.68 8.87 7.99
N LYS A 269 -4.98 7.97 8.95
CA LYS A 269 -4.12 7.76 10.10
C LYS A 269 -2.72 7.31 9.69
N TYR A 270 -2.62 6.27 8.85
CA TYR A 270 -1.35 5.74 8.36
C TYR A 270 -0.55 6.78 7.58
N LEU A 271 -1.18 7.48 6.64
CA LEU A 271 -0.52 8.50 5.84
C LEU A 271 -0.07 9.70 6.67
N GLY A 272 -0.76 9.96 7.78
CA GLY A 272 -0.40 11.02 8.71
C GLY A 272 0.70 10.66 9.69
N GLU A 273 1.16 9.40 9.79
CA GLU A 273 2.25 9.00 10.70
C GLU A 273 3.55 9.75 10.39
N GLU A 274 4.32 10.05 11.42
CA GLU A 274 5.62 10.71 11.26
C GLU A 274 6.61 9.79 10.56
N LEU A 275 7.45 10.39 9.74
CA LEU A 275 8.45 9.67 8.96
C LEU A 275 9.83 10.25 9.29
N PRO A 276 10.86 9.40 9.46
CA PRO A 276 12.21 9.88 9.79
C PRO A 276 12.86 10.68 8.66
N ARG A 277 12.40 10.49 7.42
CA ARG A 277 12.85 11.18 6.21
C ARG A 277 11.77 11.08 5.14
N TYR A 278 11.88 11.89 4.09
CA TYR A 278 11.02 11.80 2.92
C TYR A 278 10.86 10.36 2.40
N SER A 279 9.62 9.94 2.22
CA SER A 279 9.26 8.64 1.65
C SER A 279 8.31 8.83 0.47
N PRO A 280 8.81 8.70 -0.77
CA PRO A 280 7.96 8.84 -1.95
C PRO A 280 6.91 7.73 -1.99
N LEU A 281 5.65 8.13 -2.19
CA LEU A 281 4.52 7.21 -2.29
C LEU A 281 4.18 6.98 -3.76
N HIS A 282 4.09 5.72 -4.16
CA HIS A 282 3.53 5.32 -5.44
C HIS A 282 2.10 4.82 -5.23
N LEU A 283 1.15 5.39 -5.96
CA LEU A 283 -0.25 4.99 -5.89
C LEU A 283 -0.56 4.04 -7.05
N ASP A 284 -1.14 2.89 -6.73
CA ASP A 284 -1.70 2.00 -7.74
C ASP A 284 -2.86 2.69 -8.50
N PRO A 285 -2.89 2.66 -9.85
CA PRO A 285 -3.90 3.36 -10.62
C PRO A 285 -5.35 2.94 -10.38
N GLN A 286 -5.58 1.75 -9.80
CA GLN A 286 -6.93 1.24 -9.50
C GLN A 286 -7.34 1.51 -8.04
N ALA A 287 -6.46 2.11 -7.24
CA ALA A 287 -6.75 2.48 -5.87
C ALA A 287 -7.40 3.87 -5.77
N LEU A 288 -8.19 4.07 -4.70
CA LEU A 288 -8.83 5.34 -4.36
C LEU A 288 -9.76 5.90 -5.44
N ASP A 289 -10.42 5.01 -6.20
CA ASP A 289 -11.39 5.36 -7.24
C ASP A 289 -12.41 6.43 -6.75
N GLY A 290 -12.39 7.59 -7.40
CA GLY A 290 -13.26 8.74 -7.12
C GLY A 290 -12.87 9.61 -5.92
N HIS A 291 -11.81 9.28 -5.18
CA HIS A 291 -11.38 10.01 -3.98
C HIS A 291 -10.29 11.05 -4.28
N ASP A 292 -10.31 12.20 -3.60
CA ASP A 292 -9.36 13.31 -3.81
C ASP A 292 -7.89 12.88 -3.64
N LEU A 293 -7.63 11.97 -2.69
CA LEU A 293 -6.30 11.39 -2.46
C LEU A 293 -5.68 10.75 -3.71
N ALA A 294 -6.49 10.25 -4.65
CA ALA A 294 -5.96 9.70 -5.90
C ALA A 294 -5.24 10.75 -6.76
N LEU A 295 -5.63 12.02 -6.62
CA LEU A 295 -5.02 13.15 -7.32
C LEU A 295 -3.89 13.79 -6.51
N ILE A 296 -3.97 13.74 -5.17
CA ILE A 296 -3.02 14.38 -4.25
C ILE A 296 -1.74 13.57 -4.12
N LEU A 297 -1.87 12.28 -3.78
CA LEU A 297 -0.72 11.45 -3.41
C LEU A 297 0.38 11.34 -4.49
N PRO A 298 0.05 11.27 -5.80
CA PRO A 298 1.08 11.26 -6.85
C PRO A 298 1.89 12.56 -6.98
N LEU A 299 1.42 13.67 -6.39
CA LEU A 299 2.06 14.98 -6.49
C LEU A 299 3.08 15.25 -5.38
N GLY A 300 3.25 14.34 -4.40
CA GLY A 300 4.16 14.50 -3.28
C GLY A 300 5.60 14.81 -3.71
N GLN A 301 6.18 15.86 -3.12
CA GLN A 301 7.54 16.34 -3.38
C GLN A 301 8.31 16.47 -2.06
N PRO A 302 9.63 16.19 -2.08
CA PRO A 302 10.47 16.43 -0.90
C PRO A 302 10.69 17.93 -0.68
N GLU A 303 11.12 18.29 0.53
CA GLU A 303 11.64 19.63 0.86
C GLU A 303 10.64 20.80 0.66
N CYS A 304 9.34 20.51 0.60
CA CYS A 304 8.29 21.53 0.56
C CYS A 304 7.06 21.10 1.36
N ILE A 305 6.18 22.07 1.62
CA ILE A 305 4.85 21.82 2.17
C ILE A 305 3.85 22.03 1.03
N GLN A 306 3.04 21.04 0.71
CA GLN A 306 2.06 21.13 -0.36
C GLN A 306 0.65 21.15 0.22
N VAL A 307 -0.03 22.28 0.03
CA VAL A 307 -1.41 22.51 0.47
C VAL A 307 -2.36 22.26 -0.68
N PHE A 308 -3.29 21.34 -0.49
CA PHE A 308 -4.39 21.08 -1.41
C PHE A 308 -5.70 21.45 -0.73
N TYR A 309 -6.58 22.13 -1.46
CA TYR A 309 -7.90 22.46 -0.94
C TYR A 309 -9.00 22.19 -1.96
N ARG A 310 -10.16 21.77 -1.47
CA ARG A 310 -11.36 21.57 -2.26
C ARG A 310 -12.54 22.28 -1.62
N ILE A 311 -13.23 23.09 -2.40
CA ILE A 311 -14.39 23.85 -1.91
C ILE A 311 -15.63 22.99 -2.10
N ASN A 312 -16.28 22.62 -1.00
CA ASN A 312 -17.45 21.77 -0.93
C ASN A 312 -18.50 22.45 -0.02
N GLU A 313 -19.03 23.60 -0.46
CA GLU A 313 -19.91 24.44 0.35
C GLU A 313 -21.02 23.62 1.06
N PRO A 314 -21.22 23.83 2.38
CA PRO A 314 -20.71 24.94 3.19
C PRO A 314 -19.28 24.77 3.74
N ASP A 315 -18.57 23.69 3.40
CA ASP A 315 -17.25 23.39 3.94
C ASP A 315 -16.14 23.44 2.87
N ALA A 316 -14.89 23.36 3.32
CA ALA A 316 -13.73 23.09 2.50
C ALA A 316 -12.92 21.94 3.10
N ASP A 317 -12.45 21.05 2.23
CA ASP A 317 -11.50 20.00 2.60
C ASP A 317 -10.08 20.54 2.38
N LEU A 318 -9.26 20.51 3.42
CA LEU A 318 -7.84 20.85 3.40
C LEU A 318 -7.01 19.57 3.54
N TYR A 319 -6.03 19.42 2.67
CA TYR A 319 -5.01 18.38 2.75
C TYR A 319 -3.64 19.05 2.71
N VAL A 320 -2.71 18.59 3.54
CA VAL A 320 -1.33 19.06 3.52
C VAL A 320 -0.40 17.86 3.46
N LEU A 321 0.43 17.79 2.43
CA LEU A 321 1.60 16.92 2.41
C LEU A 321 2.78 17.72 2.94
N ASP A 322 3.46 17.19 3.94
CA ASP A 322 4.63 17.84 4.51
C ASP A 322 5.94 17.41 3.83
N GLU A 323 7.06 17.92 4.35
CA GLU A 323 8.39 17.72 3.80
C GLU A 323 8.83 16.25 3.73
N HIS A 324 8.20 15.38 4.53
CA HIS A 324 8.49 13.95 4.54
C HIS A 324 7.43 13.11 3.82
N ASN A 325 6.45 13.77 3.18
CA ASN A 325 5.30 13.16 2.51
C ASN A 325 4.32 12.48 3.47
N SER A 326 4.12 13.08 4.64
CA SER A 326 3.06 12.73 5.58
C SER A 326 1.85 13.62 5.36
N LEU A 327 0.66 13.05 5.47
CA LEU A 327 -0.60 13.68 5.12
C LEU A 327 -1.34 14.16 6.37
N TRP A 328 -1.61 15.46 6.42
CA TRP A 328 -2.62 16.04 7.30
C TRP A 328 -3.90 16.30 6.51
N HIS A 329 -5.07 16.09 7.14
CA HIS A 329 -6.38 16.40 6.58
C HIS A 329 -7.29 17.05 7.61
N GLN A 330 -8.06 18.04 7.19
CA GLN A 330 -9.12 18.63 7.98
C GLN A 330 -10.23 19.14 7.07
N ARG A 331 -11.48 18.94 7.48
CA ARG A 331 -12.65 19.61 6.89
C ARG A 331 -13.03 20.80 7.77
N VAL A 332 -13.21 21.98 7.18
CA VAL A 332 -13.47 23.23 7.90
C VAL A 332 -14.62 24.00 7.26
N PRO A 333 -15.41 24.79 8.02
CA PRO A 333 -16.41 25.68 7.45
C PRO A 333 -15.77 26.66 6.46
N TYR A 334 -16.36 26.80 5.28
CA TYR A 334 -15.84 27.65 4.21
C TYR A 334 -16.58 28.99 4.17
N HIS A 335 -15.81 30.08 4.21
CA HIS A 335 -16.33 31.43 4.02
C HIS A 335 -15.86 32.01 2.69
N ASP A 336 -14.55 32.15 2.55
CA ASP A 336 -13.88 32.56 1.32
C ASP A 336 -12.45 32.01 1.30
N GLU A 337 -11.86 31.95 0.11
CA GLU A 337 -10.52 31.40 -0.12
C GLU A 337 -9.42 32.14 0.65
N GLN A 338 -9.54 33.46 0.79
CA GLN A 338 -8.55 34.27 1.48
C GLN A 338 -8.56 34.00 2.99
N SER A 339 -9.75 33.92 3.59
CA SER A 339 -9.94 33.57 5.00
C SER A 339 -9.56 32.12 5.33
N LEU A 340 -9.55 31.23 4.34
CA LEU A 340 -9.08 29.85 4.48
C LEU A 340 -7.55 29.75 4.42
N LEU A 341 -6.93 30.36 3.41
CA LEU A 341 -5.52 30.12 3.08
C LEU A 341 -4.54 31.09 3.75
N THR A 342 -4.93 32.36 3.97
CA THR A 342 -4.03 33.37 4.57
C THR A 342 -3.55 32.98 5.97
N PRO A 343 -4.40 32.51 6.89
CA PRO A 343 -3.95 32.10 8.23
C PRO A 343 -2.99 30.91 8.17
N LEU A 344 -3.22 29.98 7.23
CA LEU A 344 -2.36 28.82 7.02
C LEU A 344 -0.99 29.22 6.44
N GLN A 345 -0.95 30.17 5.51
CA GLN A 345 0.30 30.73 4.99
C GLN A 345 1.11 31.44 6.09
N ARG A 346 0.45 32.23 6.95
CA ARG A 346 1.10 32.84 8.11
C ARG A 346 1.70 31.78 9.03
N PHE A 347 0.93 30.74 9.33
CA PHE A 347 1.37 29.61 10.13
C PHE A 347 2.65 28.94 9.59
N PHE A 348 2.69 28.61 8.30
CA PHE A 348 3.90 28.03 7.71
C PHE A 348 5.09 29.00 7.70
N HIS A 349 4.85 30.30 7.48
CA HIS A 349 5.92 31.30 7.57
C HIS A 349 6.51 31.38 8.98
N SER A 350 5.67 31.38 10.01
CA SER A 350 6.08 31.35 11.42
C SER A 350 6.85 30.07 11.76
N LEU A 351 6.38 28.92 11.27
CA LEU A 351 7.04 27.62 11.46
C LEU A 351 8.45 27.61 10.85
N VAL A 352 8.60 28.09 9.61
CA VAL A 352 9.91 28.19 8.94
C VAL A 352 10.82 29.18 9.66
N TYR A 353 10.30 30.34 10.06
CA TYR A 353 11.05 31.34 10.82
C TYR A 353 11.61 30.76 12.13
N ARG A 354 10.78 30.03 12.90
CA ARG A 354 11.20 29.39 14.16
C ARG A 354 12.24 28.30 13.96
N ARG A 355 12.10 27.49 12.90
CA ARG A 355 13.13 26.49 12.54
C ARG A 355 14.47 27.18 12.26
N GLY A 356 14.46 28.27 11.48
CA GLY A 356 15.66 29.07 11.20
C GLY A 356 16.26 29.72 12.45
N ALA A 357 15.42 30.26 13.33
CA ALA A 357 15.86 30.90 14.58
C ALA A 357 16.45 29.90 15.60
N SER A 358 16.11 28.61 15.48
CA SER A 358 16.58 27.55 16.38
C SER A 358 17.89 26.89 15.94
N LEU A 359 18.39 27.21 14.74
CA LEU A 359 19.66 26.66 14.25
C LEU A 359 20.86 27.23 15.03
N PRO A 360 21.86 26.39 15.38
CA PRO A 360 23.14 26.87 15.88
C PRO A 360 23.83 27.79 14.85
N LEU A 361 24.36 28.92 15.32
CA LEU A 361 25.07 29.91 14.49
C LEU A 361 26.29 29.33 13.71
N ASP A 362 26.80 28.18 14.13
CA ASP A 362 28.03 27.57 13.62
C ASP A 362 27.83 26.48 12.56
N ASP A 363 26.59 26.13 12.18
CA ASP A 363 26.32 25.11 11.15
C ASP A 363 25.53 25.66 9.94
N PRO A 364 26.22 26.24 8.93
CA PRO A 364 25.57 26.86 7.76
C PRO A 364 25.09 25.85 6.70
N SER A 365 25.06 24.55 7.00
CA SER A 365 24.87 23.49 5.99
C SER A 365 23.42 23.07 5.72
N GLU A 366 22.46 23.44 6.58
CA GLU A 366 21.04 23.13 6.37
C GLU A 366 20.26 24.36 5.87
N PRO A 367 19.82 24.39 4.60
CA PRO A 367 18.87 25.41 4.16
C PRO A 367 17.53 25.18 4.86
N VAL A 368 17.16 26.08 5.77
CA VAL A 368 15.84 26.12 6.42
C VAL A 368 14.81 26.77 5.51
N SER A 369 14.78 26.39 4.23
CA SER A 369 13.77 26.87 3.31
C SER A 369 12.79 25.75 3.01
N LEU A 370 11.58 25.89 3.55
CA LEU A 370 10.43 25.09 3.18
C LEU A 370 9.44 26.00 2.49
N GLU A 371 9.29 25.83 1.19
CA GLU A 371 8.29 26.56 0.42
C GLU A 371 6.91 25.91 0.63
N ALA A 372 5.89 26.74 0.83
CA ALA A 372 4.50 26.32 0.84
C ALA A 372 3.90 26.47 -0.58
N LEU A 373 3.60 25.35 -1.23
CA LEU A 373 2.98 25.27 -2.55
C LEU A 373 1.47 25.07 -2.41
N TYR A 374 0.67 25.79 -3.21
CA TYR A 374 -0.79 25.77 -3.09
C TYR A 374 -1.44 25.18 -4.34
N TYR A 375 -2.46 24.36 -4.11
CA TYR A 375 -3.17 23.65 -5.16
C TYR A 375 -4.67 23.57 -4.88
N GLN A 376 -5.49 23.81 -5.90
CA GLN A 376 -6.93 23.62 -5.82
C GLN A 376 -7.35 22.33 -6.52
N ILE A 377 -8.18 21.54 -5.86
CA ILE A 377 -8.79 20.33 -6.41
C ILE A 377 -10.11 20.72 -7.09
N LEU A 378 -10.29 20.29 -8.34
CA LEU A 378 -11.42 20.67 -9.17
C LEU A 378 -12.10 19.46 -9.84
N PRO A 379 -13.42 19.53 -10.12
CA PRO A 379 -14.32 20.63 -9.79
C PRO A 379 -14.65 20.72 -8.30
N SER A 380 -14.96 21.93 -7.85
CA SER A 380 -15.59 22.18 -6.54
C SER A 380 -16.95 21.49 -6.44
N GLY A 381 -17.38 21.21 -5.21
CA GLY A 381 -18.66 20.58 -4.91
C GLY A 381 -18.58 19.05 -4.80
N PRO A 382 -19.71 18.40 -4.46
CA PRO A 382 -19.73 17.02 -3.95
C PRO A 382 -19.46 15.93 -5.01
N GLY A 383 -19.25 16.30 -6.28
CA GLY A 383 -18.97 15.35 -7.35
C GLY A 383 -17.57 14.73 -7.27
N HIS A 384 -17.18 13.95 -8.27
CA HIS A 384 -15.80 13.46 -8.36
C HIS A 384 -14.85 14.57 -8.83
N ALA A 385 -13.77 14.76 -8.07
CA ALA A 385 -12.64 15.56 -8.51
C ALA A 385 -11.97 14.91 -9.73
N ARG A 386 -11.36 15.73 -10.59
CA ARG A 386 -10.74 15.28 -11.85
C ARG A 386 -9.34 15.84 -12.06
N ARG A 387 -9.00 16.97 -11.44
CA ARG A 387 -7.69 17.60 -11.62
C ARG A 387 -7.28 18.42 -10.42
N VAL A 388 -6.00 18.73 -10.38
CA VAL A 388 -5.37 19.64 -9.43
C VAL A 388 -4.77 20.80 -10.22
N GLU A 389 -5.07 22.03 -9.81
CA GLU A 389 -4.52 23.26 -10.39
C GLU A 389 -3.60 23.95 -9.40
N HIS A 390 -2.39 24.31 -9.84
CA HIS A 390 -1.49 25.14 -9.03
C HIS A 390 -2.07 26.55 -8.83
N ARG A 391 -1.91 27.07 -7.61
CA ARG A 391 -2.38 28.39 -7.18
C ARG A 391 -1.21 29.16 -6.58
N LEU A 392 -1.25 30.49 -6.71
CA LEU A 392 -0.27 31.33 -6.05
C LEU A 392 -0.50 31.32 -4.54
N ALA A 393 0.57 31.38 -3.75
CA ALA A 393 0.46 31.54 -2.31
C ALA A 393 -0.35 32.81 -1.99
N PRO A 394 -1.25 32.76 -0.98
CA PRO A 394 -2.08 33.91 -0.64
C PRO A 394 -1.18 35.04 -0.15
N THR A 395 -1.36 36.23 -0.70
CA THR A 395 -0.64 37.41 -0.24
C THR A 395 -1.31 37.96 1.01
N ALA A 396 -0.53 38.32 2.02
CA ALA A 396 -1.05 38.99 3.20
C ALA A 396 -1.67 40.34 2.78
N THR A 397 -3.00 40.43 2.74
CA THR A 397 -3.71 41.71 2.62
C THR A 397 -3.91 42.33 3.99
N ASP A 398 -4.12 43.64 4.02
CA ASP A 398 -4.44 44.46 5.21
C ASP A 398 -5.74 44.06 5.96
N ARG A 399 -6.39 42.94 5.63
CA ARG A 399 -7.47 42.41 6.47
C ARG A 399 -6.88 41.98 7.82
N SER A 400 -7.44 42.56 8.89
CA SER A 400 -7.07 42.27 10.27
C SER A 400 -7.51 40.85 10.67
N PHE A 401 -6.79 39.83 10.19
CA PHE A 401 -6.80 38.53 10.83
C PHE A 401 -6.06 38.66 12.16
N TYR A 402 -6.71 38.24 13.25
CA TYR A 402 -6.10 38.22 14.57
C TYR A 402 -4.97 37.22 14.59
N ASP A 403 -3.77 37.69 14.95
CA ASP A 403 -2.64 36.82 15.14
C ASP A 403 -2.77 36.17 16.52
N VAL A 404 -3.14 34.88 16.52
CA VAL A 404 -3.18 34.04 17.71
C VAL A 404 -1.95 33.16 17.68
N GLN A 405 -1.08 33.37 18.66
CA GLN A 405 0.10 32.55 18.87
C GLN A 405 -0.16 31.57 20.00
N ALA A 406 0.31 30.34 19.86
CA ALA A 406 0.21 29.33 20.89
C ALA A 406 1.61 28.83 21.26
N ILE A 407 1.87 28.64 22.54
CA ILE A 407 3.08 28.01 23.06
C ILE A 407 2.63 26.79 23.86
N ILE A 408 3.17 25.62 23.52
CA ILE A 408 2.92 24.37 24.26
C ILE A 408 4.21 23.94 24.93
N GLU A 409 4.15 23.77 26.24
CA GLU A 409 5.28 23.32 27.06
C GLU A 409 4.88 22.11 27.90
N GLU A 410 5.85 21.21 28.11
CA GLU A 410 5.71 20.11 29.05
C GLU A 410 6.17 20.56 30.45
N THR A 411 5.22 20.81 31.35
CA THR A 411 5.53 21.27 32.71
C THR A 411 5.91 20.13 33.66
N SER A 412 5.50 18.92 33.34
CA SER A 412 5.84 17.66 34.01
C SER A 412 5.67 16.51 33.03
N PRO A 413 6.35 15.36 33.21
CA PRO A 413 6.25 14.24 32.27
C PRO A 413 4.79 13.83 31.99
N GLY A 414 4.35 14.01 30.75
CA GLY A 414 3.00 13.74 30.25
C GLY A 414 1.97 14.85 30.49
N GLN A 415 2.34 15.99 31.07
CA GLN A 415 1.47 17.14 31.32
C GLN A 415 1.85 18.32 30.43
N LEU A 416 1.03 18.52 29.38
CA LEU A 416 1.14 19.62 28.44
C LEU A 416 0.31 20.80 28.94
N ASN A 417 0.89 22.00 28.94
CA ASN A 417 0.17 23.24 29.21
C ASN A 417 0.23 24.16 27.98
N ALA A 418 -0.90 24.78 27.64
CA ALA A 418 -0.98 25.78 26.58
C ALA A 418 -0.95 27.21 27.14
N THR A 419 -0.18 28.08 26.48
CA THR A 419 -0.25 29.54 26.65
C THR A 419 -0.60 30.17 25.31
N LEU A 420 -1.63 31.01 25.29
CA LEU A 420 -2.15 31.67 24.08
C LEU A 420 -1.89 33.16 24.16
N TYR A 421 -1.34 33.74 23.08
CA TYR A 421 -1.18 35.17 22.92
C TYR A 421 -2.13 35.67 21.83
N CYS A 422 -2.90 36.71 22.16
CA CYS A 422 -3.80 37.38 21.23
C CYS A 422 -3.60 38.90 21.35
N ASP A 423 -3.16 39.57 20.28
CA ASP A 423 -2.83 41.01 20.26
C ASP A 423 -1.97 41.46 21.47
N ASN A 424 -0.85 40.76 21.74
CA ASN A 424 0.05 41.00 22.87
C ASN A 424 -0.56 40.80 24.28
N SER A 425 -1.77 40.25 24.39
CA SER A 425 -2.34 39.82 25.67
C SER A 425 -2.04 38.34 25.88
N GLU A 426 -1.44 38.00 27.01
CA GLU A 426 -1.14 36.62 27.41
C GLU A 426 -2.35 35.99 28.12
N PHE A 427 -2.66 34.74 27.77
CA PHE A 427 -3.63 33.91 28.45
C PHE A 427 -2.98 32.55 28.71
N SER A 428 -2.74 32.22 29.97
CA SER A 428 -2.11 30.96 30.36
C SER A 428 -3.09 30.05 31.12
N GLU A 429 -2.88 28.74 31.04
CA GLU A 429 -3.61 27.78 31.89
C GLU A 429 -3.40 28.04 33.39
N LEU A 430 -2.27 28.64 33.78
CA LEU A 430 -2.00 29.00 35.17
C LEU A 430 -2.95 30.09 35.69
N GLU A 431 -3.32 31.06 34.86
CA GLU A 431 -4.23 32.15 35.23
C GLU A 431 -5.70 31.75 35.09
N TYR A 432 -6.04 31.06 33.99
CA TYR A 432 -7.44 30.83 33.60
C TYR A 432 -7.93 29.39 33.81
N GLY A 433 -7.04 28.42 34.03
CA GLY A 433 -7.38 27.00 34.15
C GLY A 433 -8.28 26.54 33.00
N ASP A 434 -9.37 25.84 33.35
CA ASP A 434 -10.38 25.33 32.41
C ASP A 434 -11.08 26.44 31.59
N GLN A 435 -10.96 27.72 31.98
CA GLN A 435 -11.59 28.85 31.29
C GLN A 435 -10.68 29.51 30.24
N LEU A 436 -9.47 28.99 30.01
CA LEU A 436 -8.50 29.57 29.08
C LEU A 436 -9.11 29.88 27.71
N TYR A 437 -9.66 28.86 27.04
CA TYR A 437 -10.22 29.00 25.70
C TYR A 437 -11.43 29.94 25.66
N ALA A 438 -12.27 29.92 26.71
CA ALA A 438 -13.42 30.83 26.83
C ALA A 438 -13.02 32.29 27.07
N ALA A 439 -11.91 32.54 27.77
CA ALA A 439 -11.35 33.89 27.94
C ALA A 439 -10.82 34.44 26.62
N VAL A 440 -10.03 33.63 25.89
CA VAL A 440 -9.50 34.00 24.56
C VAL A 440 -10.63 34.20 23.54
N ALA A 441 -11.62 33.30 23.51
CA ALA A 441 -12.79 33.40 22.64
C ALA A 441 -13.54 34.72 22.84
N ARG A 442 -13.81 35.12 24.09
CA ARG A 442 -14.47 36.39 24.42
C ARG A 442 -13.65 37.61 23.96
N GLN A 443 -12.33 37.56 24.13
CA GLN A 443 -11.44 38.63 23.69
C GLN A 443 -11.46 38.80 22.16
N ILE A 444 -11.42 37.68 21.42
CA ILE A 444 -11.48 37.67 19.96
C ILE A 444 -12.85 38.20 19.49
N LEU A 445 -13.95 37.68 20.03
CA LEU A 445 -15.30 38.10 19.66
C LEU A 445 -15.57 39.58 19.98
N GLY A 446 -15.06 40.08 21.11
CA GLY A 446 -15.23 41.48 21.53
C GLY A 446 -14.54 42.50 20.62
N LYS A 447 -13.53 42.08 19.85
CA LYS A 447 -12.80 42.95 18.93
C LYS A 447 -13.23 42.84 17.47
N ARG A 448 -14.03 41.83 17.10
CA ARG A 448 -14.44 41.58 15.70
C ARG A 448 -15.24 42.75 15.13
N LEU A 449 -14.76 43.29 14.00
CA LEU A 449 -15.41 44.38 13.28
C LEU A 449 -16.48 43.89 12.29
N GLU A 450 -16.36 42.65 11.80
CA GLU A 450 -17.32 42.05 10.87
C GLU A 450 -18.42 41.28 11.62
N PRO A 451 -19.69 41.41 11.20
CA PRO A 451 -20.81 40.69 11.80
C PRO A 451 -20.85 39.20 11.44
N GLN A 452 -20.09 38.76 10.43
CA GLN A 452 -20.02 37.34 10.04
C GLN A 452 -18.99 36.59 10.90
N ARG A 453 -19.43 35.49 11.50
CA ARG A 453 -18.59 34.66 12.36
C ARG A 453 -17.67 33.79 11.49
N TYR A 454 -16.44 34.22 11.27
CA TYR A 454 -15.40 33.35 10.71
C TYR A 454 -14.64 32.60 11.82
N ARG A 455 -13.98 31.50 11.46
CA ARG A 455 -13.21 30.64 12.37
C ARG A 455 -12.00 31.39 12.97
N CYS A 456 -11.64 31.10 14.22
CA CYS A 456 -10.35 31.50 14.78
C CYS A 456 -9.28 30.53 14.30
N TYR A 457 -8.15 31.08 13.86
CA TYR A 457 -7.00 30.33 13.39
C TYR A 457 -5.77 30.67 14.21
N ILE A 458 -4.94 29.66 14.47
CA ILE A 458 -3.63 29.83 15.08
C ILE A 458 -2.63 30.12 13.97
N THR A 459 -1.97 31.28 14.04
CA THR A 459 -1.04 31.76 13.02
C THR A 459 0.43 31.55 13.42
N ASP A 460 0.68 31.12 14.65
CA ASP A 460 2.02 30.77 15.14
C ASP A 460 1.89 29.73 16.27
N LEU A 461 2.77 28.72 16.25
CA LEU A 461 2.80 27.65 17.25
C LEU A 461 4.24 27.31 17.62
N ASP A 462 4.54 27.40 18.91
CA ASP A 462 5.82 27.01 19.48
C ASP A 462 5.69 25.67 20.21
N LEU A 463 6.46 24.68 19.77
CA LEU A 463 6.58 23.35 20.36
C LEU A 463 8.01 23.07 20.87
N SER A 464 8.86 24.10 20.99
CA SER A 464 10.26 23.93 21.39
C SER A 464 10.42 23.25 22.75
N GLY A 465 9.49 23.50 23.68
CA GLY A 465 9.44 22.86 25.00
C GLY A 465 9.16 21.35 24.97
N LEU A 466 8.76 20.78 23.83
CA LEU A 466 8.45 19.34 23.66
C LEU A 466 9.53 18.55 22.92
N MET A 467 10.44 19.25 22.23
CA MET A 467 11.23 18.64 21.16
C MET A 467 12.70 18.40 21.51
N ASP A 468 13.12 18.60 22.78
CA ASP A 468 14.52 18.45 23.26
C ASP A 468 15.57 19.05 22.30
N GLY A 469 15.24 20.19 21.66
CA GLY A 469 16.12 20.88 20.71
C GLY A 469 16.21 20.27 19.30
N LYS A 470 15.38 19.28 18.95
CA LYS A 470 15.25 18.77 17.57
C LYS A 470 14.20 19.54 16.78
N HIS A 471 14.37 19.61 15.46
CA HIS A 471 13.31 20.09 14.58
C HIS A 471 12.24 19.00 14.42
N GLY A 472 11.03 19.28 14.93
CA GLY A 472 9.86 18.44 14.69
C GLY A 472 9.35 18.55 13.26
N GLN A 473 8.85 17.45 12.72
CA GLN A 473 8.21 17.38 11.40
C GLN A 473 6.95 18.27 11.34
N SER A 474 6.64 18.91 10.19
CA SER A 474 5.54 19.90 10.11
C SER A 474 4.17 19.31 10.45
N ILE A 475 3.96 18.01 10.23
CA ILE A 475 2.73 17.29 10.63
C ILE A 475 2.40 17.44 12.12
N LEU A 476 3.40 17.46 13.00
CA LEU A 476 3.21 17.61 14.45
C LEU A 476 2.58 18.96 14.78
N PHE A 477 3.13 20.02 14.18
CA PHE A 477 2.62 21.38 14.33
C PHE A 477 1.18 21.50 13.81
N LEU A 478 0.86 20.88 12.66
CA LEU A 478 -0.49 20.88 12.11
C LEU A 478 -1.51 20.14 12.99
N ARG A 479 -1.12 19.04 13.65
CA ARG A 479 -1.98 18.30 14.59
C ARG A 479 -2.34 19.15 15.81
N HIS A 480 -1.33 19.70 16.49
CA HIS A 480 -1.54 20.56 17.66
C HIS A 480 -2.30 21.85 17.32
N LYS A 481 -2.00 22.45 16.16
CA LYS A 481 -2.79 23.58 15.62
C LYS A 481 -4.27 23.20 15.49
N ALA A 482 -4.58 22.05 14.89
CA ALA A 482 -5.95 21.61 14.68
C ALA A 482 -6.71 21.36 15.99
N GLU A 483 -6.04 20.76 16.98
CA GLU A 483 -6.60 20.51 18.32
C GLU A 483 -6.93 21.82 19.03
N LEU A 484 -5.97 22.73 19.12
CA LEU A 484 -6.16 24.02 19.79
C LEU A 484 -7.21 24.89 19.07
N GLU A 485 -7.23 24.88 17.73
CA GLU A 485 -8.27 25.57 16.98
C GLU A 485 -9.65 24.95 17.23
N THR A 486 -9.77 23.65 17.39
CA THR A 486 -11.06 23.01 17.71
C THR A 486 -11.57 23.53 19.06
N LEU A 487 -10.74 23.51 20.09
CA LEU A 487 -11.08 24.02 21.43
C LEU A 487 -11.45 25.51 21.43
N LEU A 488 -10.71 26.34 20.69
CA LEU A 488 -11.00 27.77 20.56
C LEU A 488 -12.32 28.05 19.84
N ASN A 489 -12.61 27.31 18.78
CA ASN A 489 -13.82 27.52 17.99
C ASN A 489 -15.07 26.99 18.70
N GLU A 490 -14.99 25.86 19.41
CA GLU A 490 -16.05 25.38 20.29
C GLU A 490 -16.36 26.39 21.39
N ALA A 491 -15.33 26.97 22.03
CA ALA A 491 -15.50 28.01 23.05
C ALA A 491 -16.15 29.29 22.49
N MET A 492 -15.86 29.67 21.23
CA MET A 492 -16.50 30.80 20.57
C MET A 492 -17.95 30.54 20.16
N GLU A 493 -18.35 29.29 19.91
CA GLU A 493 -19.74 28.95 19.64
C GLU A 493 -20.60 28.99 20.92
N GLN A 494 -19.99 28.72 22.07
CA GLN A 494 -20.64 28.74 23.39
C GLN A 494 -20.73 30.14 24.02
N ALA A 495 -19.89 31.09 23.58
CA ALA A 495 -19.84 32.48 24.04
C ALA A 495 -20.84 33.38 23.30
#